data_AF-A0A517NR68-F1
#
_entry.id   AF-A0A517NR68-F1
#
_cell.length_a   1.000
_cell.length_b   1.000
_cell.length_c   1.000
_cell.angle_alpha   90.00
_cell.angle_beta   90.00
_cell.angle_gamma   90.00
#
_symmetry.space_group_name_H-M   'P 1'
#
loop_
_entity.id
_entity.type
_entity.pdbx_description
1 polymer ?
#
loop_
_entity_poly.entity_id
_entity_poly.type
_entity_poly.pdbx_seq_one_letter_code
_entity_poly.pdbx_strand_id
1 'polypeptide(L)'
;MSRLASAAFSPLIIATSISSLWIAGIGCPSTLNAELPPTDTIELRGGGQLAGKVLRQVETPEGGFVSVQVDDGISVAIEKARVTRVRTADELAKYSQLAEAAGDDPEKHYLLGKWCTANHLSQQRLFHYQRAITLNPEHNLARAALDYVRDERGNWIPYAVQQRNRGLIWAKGGWKFPEVVAKDRFQDEANVKASKWIKQVAQLRSQFLGRGKKQQEAWQEIQGIRDPLAAGAIAGEFEKSRGKNIQPRALRLEWVKLLGRFRNSVSVRSLVLAGIDEPDAVVREAALAELKKYGWDSAIATYVPMLAPKNSSDNVRRALRGLTYFPQSHLAMTYVNALITTHMQVVPQGPGISTGFSDTGSSGFTTGSDNKPKPVRRKNTDALTLLKMIEPDVDYGFNQQAWREYFAAKLTAYRGNLRRDP
;
A
#
# COMPACT_ATOMS: atom_id res chain seq x y z
N MET A 1 -4.32 -54.44 -38.38
CA MET A 1 -3.33 -54.55 -37.29
C MET A 1 -3.36 -53.23 -36.52
N SER A 2 -4.40 -52.93 -35.73
CA SER A 2 -4.66 -53.43 -34.36
C SER A 2 -3.50 -53.06 -33.44
N ARG A 3 -3.58 -52.05 -32.56
CA ARG A 3 -4.16 -52.07 -31.19
C ARG A 3 -4.27 -50.61 -30.66
N LEU A 4 -5.46 -50.17 -30.20
CA LEU A 4 -5.88 -49.99 -28.78
C LEU A 4 -5.05 -48.93 -28.00
N ALA A 5 -5.55 -47.71 -27.77
CA ALA A 5 -6.51 -47.27 -26.73
C ALA A 5 -5.86 -47.00 -25.35
N SER A 6 -5.86 -45.74 -24.91
CA SER A 6 -6.08 -45.36 -23.50
C SER A 6 -6.21 -43.83 -23.39
N ALA A 7 -7.42 -43.38 -23.03
CA ALA A 7 -7.72 -42.02 -22.59
C ALA A 7 -7.77 -42.03 -21.06
N ALA A 8 -7.05 -41.12 -20.40
CA ALA A 8 -7.07 -40.97 -18.94
C ALA A 8 -7.92 -39.75 -18.55
N PHE A 9 -9.04 -40.05 -17.88
CA PHE A 9 -10.02 -39.16 -17.29
C PHE A 9 -9.51 -38.50 -16.00
N SER A 10 -9.97 -37.27 -15.74
CA SER A 10 -9.92 -36.58 -14.45
C SER A 10 -10.81 -37.26 -13.39
N PRO A 11 -10.47 -37.24 -12.09
CA PRO A 11 -11.43 -37.57 -11.05
C PRO A 11 -12.10 -36.31 -10.48
N LEU A 12 -13.38 -36.23 -10.75
CA LEU A 12 -14.42 -35.47 -10.06
C LEU A 12 -14.57 -36.02 -8.63
N ILE A 13 -14.42 -35.18 -7.60
CA ILE A 13 -14.67 -35.57 -6.21
C ILE A 13 -16.18 -35.54 -5.97
N ILE A 14 -16.80 -36.71 -5.95
CA ILE A 14 -18.20 -36.93 -5.56
C ILE A 14 -18.24 -37.13 -4.05
N ALA A 15 -18.91 -36.23 -3.34
CA ALA A 15 -19.23 -36.36 -1.93
C ALA A 15 -20.37 -37.38 -1.76
N THR A 16 -20.07 -38.52 -1.15
CA THR A 16 -21.08 -39.52 -0.76
C THR A 16 -21.66 -39.16 0.61
N SER A 17 -22.96 -38.90 0.59
CA SER A 17 -23.86 -38.85 1.74
C SER A 17 -23.90 -40.22 2.41
N ILE A 18 -23.69 -40.28 3.73
CA ILE A 18 -23.99 -41.47 4.54
C ILE A 18 -25.19 -41.13 5.42
N SER A 19 -26.31 -41.73 5.06
CA SER A 19 -27.57 -41.76 5.80
C SER A 19 -27.39 -42.48 7.14
N SER A 20 -27.81 -41.83 8.23
CA SER A 20 -27.85 -42.42 9.55
C SER A 20 -29.12 -43.28 9.71
N LEU A 21 -28.94 -44.60 9.82
CA LEU A 21 -29.98 -45.54 10.22
C LEU A 21 -30.28 -45.38 11.72
N TRP A 22 -31.55 -45.26 12.05
CA TRP A 22 -32.08 -45.34 13.40
C TRP A 22 -32.05 -46.79 13.91
N ILE A 23 -31.49 -47.02 15.11
CA ILE A 23 -31.79 -48.21 15.90
C ILE A 23 -32.32 -47.74 17.25
N ALA A 24 -33.55 -48.18 17.54
CA ALA A 24 -34.29 -47.90 18.75
C ALA A 24 -33.88 -48.85 19.89
N GLY A 25 -33.71 -48.27 21.08
CA GLY A 25 -34.25 -48.73 22.36
C GLY A 25 -33.89 -50.12 22.89
N ILE A 26 -32.99 -50.14 23.89
CA ILE A 26 -33.20 -50.92 25.11
C ILE A 26 -32.83 -50.02 26.28
N GLY A 27 -33.78 -49.81 27.20
CA GLY A 27 -33.60 -49.02 28.40
C GLY A 27 -32.76 -49.72 29.46
N CYS A 28 -32.00 -48.93 30.21
CA CYS A 28 -31.53 -49.28 31.54
C CYS A 28 -31.67 -48.02 32.43
N PRO A 29 -32.17 -48.15 33.67
CA PRO A 29 -32.64 -47.03 34.48
C PRO A 29 -31.49 -46.33 35.22
N SER A 30 -31.74 -45.06 35.51
CA SER A 30 -31.33 -44.27 36.68
C SER A 30 -29.89 -44.36 37.24
N THR A 31 -29.32 -43.16 37.38
CA THR A 31 -28.29 -42.74 38.34
C THR A 31 -26.89 -43.30 38.18
N LEU A 32 -26.06 -42.55 37.45
CA LEU A 32 -24.67 -42.29 37.83
C LEU A 32 -24.33 -40.89 37.32
N ASN A 33 -24.60 -39.88 38.15
CA ASN A 33 -23.75 -38.69 38.17
C ASN A 33 -22.38 -39.20 38.63
N ALA A 34 -21.54 -39.63 37.69
CA ALA A 34 -20.13 -39.81 37.95
C ALA A 34 -19.52 -38.40 38.01
N GLU A 35 -19.48 -37.83 39.22
CA GLU A 35 -18.54 -36.77 39.54
C GLU A 35 -17.12 -37.32 39.29
N LEU A 36 -16.55 -36.99 38.14
CA LEU A 36 -15.12 -37.17 37.92
C LEU A 36 -14.38 -36.22 38.88
N PRO A 37 -13.42 -36.72 39.68
CA PRO A 37 -12.65 -35.85 40.57
C PRO A 37 -11.95 -34.77 39.74
N PRO A 38 -11.78 -33.56 40.30
CA PRO A 38 -11.18 -32.46 39.57
C PRO A 38 -9.77 -32.90 39.13
N THR A 39 -9.58 -32.96 37.82
CA THR A 39 -8.36 -33.41 37.15
C THR A 39 -7.82 -32.26 36.33
N ASP A 40 -6.49 -32.15 36.22
CA ASP A 40 -5.90 -31.11 35.40
C ASP A 40 -6.34 -31.29 33.95
N THR A 41 -6.61 -30.19 33.25
CA THR A 41 -7.01 -30.22 31.85
C THR A 41 -5.98 -29.48 31.01
N ILE A 42 -5.53 -30.15 29.95
CA ILE A 42 -4.53 -29.62 29.03
C ILE A 42 -5.21 -29.26 27.72
N GLU A 43 -5.16 -27.98 27.37
CA GLU A 43 -5.65 -27.45 26.11
C GLU A 43 -4.55 -27.53 25.05
N LEU A 44 -4.80 -28.25 23.96
CA LEU A 44 -3.86 -28.41 22.86
C LEU A 44 -4.05 -27.31 21.79
N ARG A 45 -2.99 -26.97 21.06
CA ARG A 45 -2.97 -25.93 20.01
C ARG A 45 -3.91 -26.21 18.82
N GLY A 46 -4.43 -27.44 18.73
CA GLY A 46 -5.43 -27.89 17.76
C GLY A 46 -6.87 -27.96 18.29
N GLY A 47 -7.13 -27.50 19.51
CA GLY A 47 -8.49 -27.42 20.10
C GLY A 47 -8.95 -28.65 20.90
N GLY A 48 -8.17 -29.74 20.93
CA GLY A 48 -8.43 -30.90 21.79
C GLY A 48 -8.10 -30.65 23.26
N GLN A 49 -8.80 -31.34 24.16
CA GLN A 49 -8.53 -31.35 25.61
C GLN A 49 -8.12 -32.75 26.06
N LEU A 50 -7.14 -32.82 26.96
CA LEU A 50 -6.78 -34.05 27.68
C LEU A 50 -6.99 -33.79 29.17
N ALA A 51 -7.88 -34.56 29.79
CA ALA A 51 -8.08 -34.56 31.24
C ALA A 51 -7.17 -35.62 31.88
N GLY A 52 -6.43 -35.26 32.92
CA GLY A 52 -5.54 -36.15 33.64
C GLY A 52 -4.59 -35.40 34.56
N LYS A 53 -4.03 -36.08 35.56
CA LYS A 53 -3.13 -35.45 36.54
C LYS A 53 -1.77 -35.14 35.89
N VAL A 54 -1.32 -33.89 35.95
CA VAL A 54 0.02 -33.54 35.43
C VAL A 54 1.08 -34.09 36.38
N LEU A 55 1.88 -35.04 35.89
CA LEU A 55 2.92 -35.69 36.69
C LEU A 55 4.24 -34.95 36.64
N ARG A 56 4.60 -34.38 35.48
CA ARG A 56 5.91 -33.75 35.26
C ARG A 56 5.87 -32.78 34.07
N GLN A 57 6.50 -31.62 34.25
CA GLN A 57 6.82 -30.70 33.16
C GLN A 57 8.34 -30.58 33.06
N VAL A 58 8.91 -30.97 31.92
CA VAL A 58 10.36 -30.90 31.68
C VAL A 58 10.61 -29.86 30.60
N GLU A 59 11.45 -28.87 30.91
CA GLU A 59 11.95 -27.91 29.95
C GLU A 59 13.39 -28.26 29.58
N THR A 60 13.63 -28.49 28.29
CA THR A 60 14.96 -28.64 27.71
C THR A 60 15.19 -27.57 26.65
N PRO A 61 16.45 -27.21 26.35
CA PRO A 61 16.77 -26.26 25.27
C PRO A 61 16.25 -26.68 23.88
N GLU A 62 15.99 -27.97 23.69
CA GLU A 62 15.57 -28.59 22.42
C GLU A 62 14.04 -28.75 22.28
N GLY A 63 13.27 -28.47 23.35
CA GLY A 63 11.81 -28.61 23.36
C GLY A 63 11.33 -29.45 24.53
N GLY A 64 10.51 -28.85 25.40
CA GLY A 64 9.98 -29.52 26.60
C GLY A 64 8.80 -30.44 26.34
N PHE A 65 8.47 -31.29 27.32
CA PHE A 65 7.30 -32.17 27.33
C PHE A 65 6.50 -32.04 28.63
N VAL A 66 5.19 -32.24 28.54
CA VAL A 66 4.24 -32.31 29.65
C VAL A 66 3.72 -33.75 29.71
N SER A 67 3.96 -34.46 30.81
CA SER A 67 3.48 -35.83 31.01
C SER A 67 2.22 -35.84 31.89
N VAL A 68 1.18 -36.50 31.41
CA VAL A 68 -0.18 -36.46 31.95
C VAL A 68 -0.64 -37.87 32.23
N GLN A 69 -1.05 -38.16 33.47
CA GLN A 69 -1.67 -39.42 33.82
C GLN A 69 -3.18 -39.34 33.56
N VAL A 70 -3.64 -40.08 32.57
CA VAL A 70 -5.05 -40.08 32.13
C VAL A 70 -5.86 -41.10 32.94
N ASP A 71 -5.25 -42.22 33.31
CA ASP A 71 -5.85 -43.30 34.12
C ASP A 71 -4.77 -44.08 34.89
N ASP A 72 -5.16 -45.01 35.75
CA ASP A 72 -4.27 -45.85 36.57
C ASP A 72 -3.48 -46.81 35.67
N GLY A 73 -2.30 -46.35 35.23
CA GLY A 73 -1.39 -47.05 34.32
C GLY A 73 -1.20 -46.42 32.94
N ILE A 74 -1.96 -45.37 32.59
CA ILE A 74 -1.85 -44.69 31.28
C ILE A 74 -1.30 -43.27 31.47
N SER A 75 -0.08 -43.05 30.99
CA SER A 75 0.58 -41.74 30.96
C SER A 75 0.88 -41.30 29.53
N VAL A 76 0.46 -40.09 29.16
CA VAL A 76 0.65 -39.50 27.84
C VAL A 76 1.63 -38.33 27.93
N ALA A 77 2.70 -38.37 27.14
CA ALA A 77 3.66 -37.28 27.02
C ALA A 77 3.32 -36.40 25.82
N ILE A 78 3.12 -35.10 26.05
CA ILE A 78 2.76 -34.12 25.03
C ILE A 78 3.90 -33.10 24.89
N GLU A 79 4.33 -32.85 23.66
CA GLU A 79 5.26 -31.75 23.35
C GLU A 79 4.71 -30.41 23.86
N LYS A 80 5.49 -29.66 24.63
CA LYS A 80 5.09 -28.36 25.19
C LYS A 80 4.68 -27.36 24.10
N ALA A 81 5.27 -27.44 22.91
CA ALA A 81 4.91 -26.61 21.75
C ALA A 81 3.46 -26.83 21.24
N ARG A 82 2.86 -27.98 21.59
CA ARG A 82 1.47 -28.34 21.28
C ARG A 82 0.52 -28.03 22.44
N VAL A 83 1.03 -27.72 23.63
CA VAL A 83 0.24 -27.34 24.79
C VAL A 83 0.03 -25.82 24.76
N THR A 84 -1.23 -25.40 24.69
CA THR A 84 -1.61 -23.98 24.75
C THR A 84 -1.69 -23.52 26.20
N ARG A 85 -2.32 -24.33 27.05
CA ARG A 85 -2.50 -24.03 28.47
C ARG A 85 -2.71 -25.30 29.28
N VAL A 86 -2.12 -25.36 30.47
CA VAL A 86 -2.43 -26.35 31.49
C VAL A 86 -3.30 -25.65 32.52
N ARG A 87 -4.46 -26.23 32.85
CA ARG A 87 -5.34 -25.75 33.93
C ARG A 87 -5.38 -26.79 35.02
N THR A 88 -5.21 -26.38 36.26
CA THR A 88 -5.22 -27.31 37.39
C THR A 88 -6.64 -27.69 37.79
N ALA A 89 -6.77 -28.84 38.45
CA ALA A 89 -7.98 -29.31 39.11
C ALA A 89 -8.69 -28.20 39.92
N ASP A 90 -7.92 -27.41 40.68
CA ASP A 90 -8.45 -26.32 41.52
C ASP A 90 -9.06 -25.16 40.71
N GLU A 91 -8.49 -24.85 39.55
CA GLU A 91 -9.03 -23.81 38.64
C GLU A 91 -10.38 -24.23 38.02
N LEU A 92 -10.63 -25.53 37.90
CA LEU A 92 -11.85 -26.09 37.33
C LEU A 92 -12.90 -26.48 38.38
N ALA A 93 -12.51 -26.71 39.63
CA ALA A 93 -13.44 -27.01 40.72
C ALA A 93 -14.53 -25.93 40.89
N LYS A 94 -14.14 -24.65 40.77
CA LYS A 94 -15.09 -23.52 40.82
C LYS A 94 -16.04 -23.51 39.63
N TYR A 95 -15.57 -23.93 38.45
CA TYR A 95 -16.43 -24.08 37.27
C TYR A 95 -17.46 -25.18 37.48
N SER A 96 -17.05 -26.37 37.97
CA SER A 96 -17.95 -27.50 38.20
C SER A 96 -19.07 -27.15 39.17
N GLN A 97 -18.75 -26.51 40.29
CA GLN A 97 -19.75 -26.04 41.27
C GLN A 97 -20.76 -25.07 40.64
N LEU A 98 -20.29 -24.11 39.83
CA LEU A 98 -21.16 -23.17 39.14
C LEU A 98 -22.01 -23.86 38.06
N ALA A 99 -21.46 -24.87 37.38
CA ALA A 99 -22.14 -25.64 36.34
C ALA A 99 -23.27 -26.49 36.93
N GLU A 100 -23.04 -27.14 38.08
CA GLU A 100 -24.08 -27.87 38.82
C GLU A 100 -25.17 -26.94 39.32
N ALA A 101 -24.80 -25.78 39.88
CA ALA A 101 -25.75 -24.79 40.39
C ALA A 101 -26.59 -24.12 39.28
N ALA A 102 -26.13 -24.16 38.03
CA ALA A 102 -26.86 -23.61 36.89
C ALA A 102 -28.12 -24.41 36.55
N GLY A 103 -28.14 -25.73 36.77
CA GLY A 103 -29.29 -26.59 36.50
C GLY A 103 -29.82 -26.43 35.07
N ASP A 104 -31.15 -26.46 34.88
CA ASP A 104 -31.80 -26.20 33.58
C ASP A 104 -32.34 -24.76 33.46
N ASP A 105 -31.63 -23.78 34.03
CA ASP A 105 -32.01 -22.37 33.96
C ASP A 105 -31.24 -21.64 32.84
N PRO A 106 -31.93 -21.13 31.78
CA PRO A 106 -31.28 -20.46 30.67
C PRO A 106 -30.47 -19.22 31.09
N GLU A 107 -30.92 -18.47 32.11
CA GLU A 107 -30.24 -17.27 32.56
C GLU A 107 -28.96 -17.60 33.33
N LYS A 108 -28.99 -18.64 34.16
CA LYS A 108 -27.79 -19.12 34.85
C LYS A 108 -26.76 -19.68 33.86
N HIS A 109 -27.19 -20.39 32.82
CA HIS A 109 -26.30 -20.81 31.74
C HIS A 109 -25.66 -19.61 31.03
N TYR A 110 -26.43 -18.54 30.74
CA TYR A 110 -25.87 -17.32 30.15
C TYR A 110 -24.82 -16.66 31.07
N LEU A 111 -25.14 -16.48 32.36
CA LEU A 111 -24.23 -15.89 33.34
C LEU A 111 -22.96 -16.73 33.52
N LEU A 112 -23.08 -18.06 33.51
CA LEU A 112 -21.94 -18.96 33.55
C LEU A 112 -21.08 -18.86 32.28
N GLY A 113 -21.69 -18.74 31.10
CA GLY A 113 -20.95 -18.46 29.85
C GLY A 113 -20.17 -17.13 29.92
N LYS A 114 -20.76 -16.09 30.52
CA LYS A 114 -20.09 -14.80 30.78
C LYS A 114 -18.92 -14.97 31.75
N TRP A 115 -19.11 -15.73 32.82
CA TRP A 115 -18.03 -16.07 33.76
C TRP A 115 -16.91 -16.88 33.07
N CYS A 116 -17.25 -17.86 32.22
CA CYS A 116 -16.29 -18.61 31.42
C CYS A 116 -15.51 -17.69 30.47
N THR A 117 -16.14 -16.65 29.93
CA THR A 117 -15.45 -15.66 29.09
C THR A 117 -14.38 -14.91 29.88
N ALA A 118 -14.70 -14.45 31.09
CA ALA A 118 -13.76 -13.75 31.97
C ALA A 118 -12.60 -14.66 32.44
N ASN A 119 -12.82 -15.97 32.54
CA ASN A 119 -11.82 -16.96 32.95
C ASN A 119 -11.15 -17.68 31.76
N HIS A 120 -11.34 -17.17 30.54
CA HIS A 120 -10.78 -17.69 29.29
C HIS A 120 -11.17 -19.15 28.96
N LEU A 121 -12.29 -19.64 29.48
CA LEU A 121 -12.82 -21.00 29.28
C LEU A 121 -13.66 -21.04 27.99
N SER A 122 -12.98 -21.03 26.83
CA SER A 122 -13.61 -20.76 25.54
C SER A 122 -14.62 -21.83 25.09
N GLN A 123 -14.35 -23.10 25.37
CA GLN A 123 -15.22 -24.23 24.98
C GLN A 123 -16.45 -24.31 25.89
N GLN A 124 -16.24 -24.20 27.20
CA GLN A 124 -17.31 -24.17 28.20
C GLN A 124 -18.22 -22.97 27.97
N ARG A 125 -17.64 -21.80 27.67
CA ARG A 125 -18.39 -20.60 27.25
C ARG A 125 -19.34 -20.91 26.08
N LEU A 126 -18.82 -21.54 25.03
CA LEU A 126 -19.60 -21.92 23.84
C LEU A 126 -20.73 -22.87 24.21
N PHE A 127 -20.43 -23.92 24.99
CA PHE A 127 -21.42 -24.88 25.48
C PHE A 127 -22.53 -24.20 26.27
N HIS A 128 -22.19 -23.35 27.25
CA HIS A 128 -23.20 -22.72 28.10
C HIS A 128 -24.08 -21.72 27.34
N TYR A 129 -23.52 -20.95 26.39
CA TYR A 129 -24.35 -20.11 25.52
C TYR A 129 -25.25 -20.94 24.60
N GLN A 130 -24.77 -22.07 24.08
CA GLN A 130 -25.59 -23.01 23.28
C GLN A 130 -26.71 -23.65 24.11
N ARG A 131 -26.43 -24.03 25.37
CA ARG A 131 -27.42 -24.58 26.29
C ARG A 131 -28.48 -23.54 26.64
N ALA A 132 -28.08 -22.30 26.90
CA ALA A 132 -29.00 -21.19 27.17
C ALA A 132 -30.00 -20.97 26.03
N ILE A 133 -29.55 -20.98 24.76
CA ILE A 133 -30.44 -20.84 23.61
C ILE A 133 -31.28 -22.09 23.33
N THR A 134 -30.84 -23.26 23.80
CA THR A 134 -31.62 -24.51 23.70
C THR A 134 -32.78 -24.49 24.69
N LEU A 135 -32.53 -24.02 25.91
CA LEU A 135 -33.54 -23.90 26.97
C LEU A 135 -34.49 -22.71 26.73
N ASN A 136 -33.98 -21.59 26.24
CA ASN A 136 -34.77 -20.44 25.82
C ASN A 136 -34.35 -19.98 24.41
N PRO A 137 -35.08 -20.40 23.36
CA PRO A 137 -34.79 -20.03 21.98
C PRO A 137 -34.77 -18.53 21.69
N GLU A 138 -35.43 -17.70 22.50
CA GLU A 138 -35.49 -16.24 22.34
C GLU A 138 -34.54 -15.48 23.29
N HIS A 139 -33.55 -16.16 23.90
CA HIS A 139 -32.54 -15.54 24.75
C HIS A 139 -31.61 -14.60 23.95
N ASN A 140 -31.97 -13.32 23.89
CA ASN A 140 -31.29 -12.31 23.08
C ASN A 140 -29.79 -12.19 23.40
N LEU A 141 -29.41 -12.21 24.69
CA LEU A 141 -28.02 -11.98 25.12
C LEU A 141 -27.12 -13.18 24.81
N ALA A 142 -27.60 -14.41 25.02
CA ALA A 142 -26.86 -15.63 24.70
C ALA A 142 -26.66 -15.77 23.19
N ARG A 143 -27.67 -15.41 22.38
CA ARG A 143 -27.57 -15.37 20.92
C ARG A 143 -26.57 -14.33 20.43
N ALA A 144 -26.64 -13.10 20.96
CA ALA A 144 -25.66 -12.08 20.65
C ALA A 144 -24.23 -12.51 21.01
N ALA A 145 -24.04 -13.22 22.13
CA ALA A 145 -22.76 -13.77 22.54
C ALA A 145 -22.21 -14.90 21.64
N LEU A 146 -23.08 -15.50 20.82
CA LEU A 146 -22.75 -16.49 19.78
C LEU A 146 -22.74 -15.87 18.36
N ASP A 147 -22.71 -14.54 18.25
CA ASP A 147 -22.75 -13.78 17.01
C ASP A 147 -24.01 -14.06 16.15
N TYR A 148 -25.16 -14.32 16.78
CA TYR A 148 -26.44 -14.32 16.08
C TYR A 148 -27.04 -12.91 16.00
N VAL A 149 -27.71 -12.64 14.90
CA VAL A 149 -28.43 -11.39 14.63
C VAL A 149 -29.80 -11.70 14.05
N ARG A 150 -30.73 -10.75 14.16
CA ARG A 150 -32.04 -10.88 13.51
C ARG A 150 -31.95 -10.44 12.04
N ASP A 151 -32.60 -11.20 11.17
CA ASP A 151 -32.83 -10.82 9.77
C ASP A 151 -34.04 -9.86 9.65
N GLU A 152 -34.33 -9.42 8.43
CA GLU A 152 -35.46 -8.53 8.12
C GLU A 152 -36.83 -9.16 8.43
N ARG A 153 -36.89 -10.49 8.54
CA ARG A 153 -38.09 -11.26 8.87
C ARG A 153 -38.20 -11.57 10.36
N GLY A 154 -37.24 -11.12 11.17
CA GLY A 154 -37.18 -11.33 12.61
C GLY A 154 -36.54 -12.66 13.05
N ASN A 155 -36.07 -13.49 12.12
CA ASN A 155 -35.45 -14.78 12.42
C ASN A 155 -34.00 -14.61 12.87
N TRP A 156 -33.57 -15.49 13.77
CA TRP A 156 -32.17 -15.55 14.19
C TRP A 156 -31.31 -16.25 13.16
N ILE A 157 -30.33 -15.54 12.62
CA ILE A 157 -29.31 -16.07 11.72
C ILE A 157 -27.92 -15.76 12.25
N PRO A 158 -26.91 -16.61 11.99
CA PRO A 158 -25.52 -16.27 12.29
C PRO A 158 -25.13 -15.00 11.54
N TYR A 159 -24.41 -14.09 12.19
CA TYR A 159 -23.92 -12.84 11.59
C TYR A 159 -23.14 -13.09 10.30
N ALA A 160 -22.32 -14.15 10.26
CA ALA A 160 -21.60 -14.55 9.06
C ALA A 160 -22.52 -14.90 7.87
N VAL A 161 -23.69 -15.49 8.14
CA VAL A 161 -24.70 -15.79 7.10
C VAL A 161 -25.34 -14.48 6.63
N GLN A 162 -25.68 -13.57 7.54
CA GLN A 162 -26.21 -12.25 7.18
C GLN A 162 -25.23 -11.51 6.24
N GLN A 163 -23.94 -11.52 6.53
CA GLN A 163 -22.94 -10.86 5.70
C GLN A 163 -22.76 -11.53 4.34
N ARG A 164 -22.82 -12.87 4.27
CA ARG A 164 -22.83 -13.59 2.99
C ARG A 164 -24.07 -13.29 2.16
N ASN A 165 -25.24 -13.16 2.79
CA ASN A 165 -26.47 -12.78 2.10
C ASN A 165 -26.40 -11.36 1.53
N ARG A 166 -25.61 -10.47 2.16
CA ARG A 166 -25.27 -9.14 1.65
C ARG A 166 -24.17 -9.17 0.57
N GLY A 167 -23.73 -10.34 0.14
CA GLY A 167 -22.68 -10.50 -0.88
C GLY A 167 -21.26 -10.27 -0.38
N LEU A 168 -21.03 -10.24 0.94
CA LEU A 168 -19.70 -10.05 1.52
C LEU A 168 -19.02 -11.39 1.83
N ILE A 169 -17.70 -11.40 1.73
CA ILE A 169 -16.85 -12.52 2.12
C ILE A 169 -15.88 -12.09 3.21
N TRP A 170 -15.50 -13.03 4.06
CA TRP A 170 -14.46 -12.78 5.05
C TRP A 170 -13.09 -12.78 4.39
N ALA A 171 -12.39 -11.66 4.49
CA ALA A 171 -11.04 -11.47 3.96
C ALA A 171 -10.15 -10.79 5.00
N LYS A 172 -8.89 -10.52 4.63
CA LYS A 172 -7.92 -9.88 5.52
C LYS A 172 -8.48 -8.54 6.02
N GLY A 173 -8.73 -8.48 7.33
CA GLY A 173 -9.23 -7.27 8.01
C GLY A 173 -10.76 -7.14 8.08
N GLY A 174 -11.54 -8.13 7.64
CA GLY A 174 -12.99 -8.16 7.87
C GLY A 174 -13.84 -8.57 6.67
N TRP A 175 -15.14 -8.30 6.76
CA TRP A 175 -16.12 -8.53 5.69
C TRP A 175 -15.92 -7.53 4.56
N LYS A 176 -15.70 -8.03 3.34
CA LYS A 176 -15.45 -7.22 2.13
C LYS A 176 -16.20 -7.79 0.95
N PHE A 177 -16.49 -6.95 -0.04
CA PHE A 177 -17.02 -7.43 -1.32
C PHE A 177 -15.95 -8.25 -2.07
N PRO A 178 -16.33 -9.34 -2.77
CA PRO A 178 -15.41 -10.15 -3.57
C PRO A 178 -14.58 -9.34 -4.57
N GLU A 179 -15.15 -8.33 -5.19
CA GLU A 179 -14.48 -7.43 -6.15
C GLU A 179 -13.33 -6.64 -5.50
N VAL A 180 -13.56 -6.12 -4.28
CA VAL A 180 -12.53 -5.42 -3.51
C VAL A 180 -11.41 -6.37 -3.14
N VAL A 181 -11.75 -7.59 -2.70
CA VAL A 181 -10.75 -8.62 -2.37
C VAL A 181 -9.93 -9.02 -3.59
N ALA A 182 -10.55 -9.15 -4.77
CA ALA A 182 -9.86 -9.44 -6.01
C ALA A 182 -8.90 -8.31 -6.41
N LYS A 183 -9.34 -7.05 -6.28
CA LYS A 183 -8.50 -5.86 -6.52
C LYS A 183 -7.33 -5.79 -5.56
N ASP A 184 -7.56 -5.99 -4.26
CA ASP A 184 -6.53 -6.02 -3.22
C ASP A 184 -5.48 -7.09 -3.54
N ARG A 185 -5.91 -8.32 -3.87
CA ARG A 185 -5.02 -9.41 -4.27
C ARG A 185 -4.19 -9.07 -5.50
N PHE A 186 -4.80 -8.51 -6.54
CA PHE A 186 -4.09 -8.10 -7.74
C PHE A 186 -3.02 -7.04 -7.43
N GLN A 187 -3.35 -6.07 -6.57
CA GLN A 187 -2.39 -5.05 -6.12
C GLN A 187 -1.25 -5.66 -5.31
N ASP A 188 -1.54 -6.56 -4.38
CA ASP A 188 -0.53 -7.25 -3.58
C ASP A 188 0.44 -8.06 -4.47
N GLU A 189 -0.08 -8.81 -5.44
CA GLU A 189 0.74 -9.55 -6.40
C GLU A 189 1.61 -8.62 -7.25
N ALA A 190 1.05 -7.52 -7.75
CA ALA A 190 1.79 -6.51 -8.49
C ALA A 190 2.89 -5.86 -7.64
N ASN A 191 2.61 -5.56 -6.36
CA ASN A 191 3.56 -4.98 -5.42
C ASN A 191 4.71 -5.95 -5.11
N VAL A 192 4.42 -7.24 -4.95
CA VAL A 192 5.44 -8.28 -4.75
C VAL A 192 6.34 -8.38 -5.99
N LYS A 193 5.76 -8.40 -7.20
CA LYS A 193 6.53 -8.42 -8.46
C LYS A 193 7.38 -7.16 -8.63
N ALA A 194 6.81 -5.97 -8.40
CA ALA A 194 7.54 -4.70 -8.45
C ALA A 194 8.69 -4.66 -7.41
N SER A 195 8.48 -5.21 -6.22
CA SER A 195 9.53 -5.30 -5.19
C SER A 195 10.68 -6.22 -5.60
N LYS A 196 10.40 -7.31 -6.33
CA LYS A 196 11.45 -8.17 -6.91
C LYS A 196 12.27 -7.41 -7.95
N TRP A 197 11.63 -6.61 -8.79
CA TRP A 197 12.32 -5.76 -9.76
C TRP A 197 13.32 -4.79 -9.12
N ILE A 198 13.03 -4.24 -7.94
CA ILE A 198 13.99 -3.38 -7.22
C ILE A 198 15.33 -4.10 -7.00
N LYS A 199 15.28 -5.36 -6.54
CA LYS A 199 16.49 -6.17 -6.32
C LYS A 199 17.17 -6.53 -7.64
N GLN A 200 16.40 -6.96 -8.64
CA GLN A 200 16.91 -7.38 -9.94
C GLN A 200 17.60 -6.22 -10.68
N VAL A 201 16.95 -5.06 -10.80
CA VAL A 201 17.53 -3.89 -11.48
C VAL A 201 18.80 -3.42 -10.76
N ALA A 202 18.81 -3.39 -9.42
CA ALA A 202 19.99 -3.03 -8.65
C ALA A 202 21.16 -4.01 -8.88
N GLN A 203 20.87 -5.31 -8.98
CA GLN A 203 21.87 -6.34 -9.30
C GLN A 203 22.40 -6.15 -10.73
N LEU A 204 21.54 -5.98 -11.73
CA LEU A 204 21.94 -5.77 -13.12
C LEU A 204 22.78 -4.51 -13.28
N ARG A 205 22.39 -3.42 -12.63
CA ARG A 205 23.21 -2.20 -12.56
C ARG A 205 24.59 -2.51 -11.98
N SER A 206 24.67 -3.22 -10.86
CA SER A 206 25.96 -3.56 -10.24
C SER A 206 26.84 -4.41 -11.15
N GLN A 207 26.26 -5.37 -11.87
CA GLN A 207 26.98 -6.21 -12.83
C GLN A 207 27.46 -5.39 -14.05
N PHE A 208 26.62 -4.47 -14.54
CA PHE A 208 26.98 -3.56 -15.63
C PHE A 208 28.11 -2.60 -15.26
N LEU A 209 28.12 -2.08 -14.03
CA LEU A 209 29.20 -1.20 -13.54
C LEU A 209 30.50 -1.96 -13.24
N GLY A 210 30.46 -3.29 -13.22
CA GLY A 210 31.63 -4.15 -13.16
C GLY A 210 32.41 -4.18 -14.48
N ARG A 211 33.21 -5.24 -14.67
CA ARG A 211 33.99 -5.46 -15.90
C ARG A 211 33.82 -6.90 -16.40
N GLY A 212 34.04 -7.10 -17.70
CA GLY A 212 34.10 -8.43 -18.33
C GLY A 212 32.75 -8.95 -18.81
N LYS A 213 32.62 -10.27 -18.97
CA LYS A 213 31.45 -10.94 -19.58
C LYS A 213 30.11 -10.55 -18.92
N LYS A 214 30.09 -10.44 -17.58
CA LYS A 214 28.90 -10.07 -16.80
C LYS A 214 28.38 -8.67 -17.13
N GLN A 215 29.24 -7.75 -17.58
CA GLN A 215 28.81 -6.42 -17.99
C GLN A 215 27.97 -6.48 -19.27
N GLN A 216 28.38 -7.28 -20.25
CA GLN A 216 27.68 -7.43 -21.53
C GLN A 216 26.34 -8.16 -21.34
N GLU A 217 26.33 -9.23 -20.54
CA GLU A 217 25.11 -9.97 -20.19
C GLU A 217 24.09 -9.04 -19.48
N ALA A 218 24.53 -8.29 -18.47
CA ALA A 218 23.68 -7.35 -17.77
C ALA A 218 23.17 -6.23 -18.68
N TRP A 219 23.99 -5.75 -19.62
CA TRP A 219 23.57 -4.74 -20.59
C TRP A 219 22.43 -5.23 -21.49
N GLN A 220 22.56 -6.45 -22.02
CA GLN A 220 21.51 -7.06 -22.84
C GLN A 220 20.24 -7.29 -22.03
N GLU A 221 20.35 -7.75 -20.79
CA GLU A 221 19.19 -7.97 -19.92
C GLU A 221 18.47 -6.66 -19.59
N ILE A 222 19.21 -5.59 -19.29
CA ILE A 222 18.65 -4.25 -19.07
C ILE A 222 17.85 -3.78 -20.29
N GLN A 223 18.42 -3.87 -21.50
CA GLN A 223 17.74 -3.47 -22.74
C GLN A 223 16.49 -4.33 -23.02
N GLY A 224 16.54 -5.59 -22.60
CA GLY A 224 15.49 -6.60 -22.72
C GLY A 224 14.31 -6.44 -21.76
N ILE A 225 14.38 -5.54 -20.76
CA ILE A 225 13.27 -5.37 -19.80
C ILE A 225 12.03 -4.83 -20.54
N ARG A 226 10.93 -5.60 -20.45
CA ARG A 226 9.61 -5.25 -21.02
C ARG A 226 8.50 -5.13 -19.98
N ASP A 227 8.70 -5.61 -18.76
CA ASP A 227 7.68 -5.60 -17.72
C ASP A 227 7.45 -4.17 -17.17
N PRO A 228 6.25 -3.58 -17.34
CA PRO A 228 5.95 -2.24 -16.83
C PRO A 228 6.05 -2.12 -15.30
N LEU A 229 5.96 -3.22 -14.55
CA LEU A 229 6.14 -3.22 -13.09
C LEU A 229 7.58 -2.87 -12.68
N ALA A 230 8.54 -2.97 -13.59
CA ALA A 230 9.92 -2.54 -13.37
C ALA A 230 10.08 -1.01 -13.33
N ALA A 231 9.07 -0.24 -13.79
CA ALA A 231 9.15 1.21 -13.90
C ALA A 231 9.59 1.91 -12.62
N GLY A 232 9.07 1.49 -11.45
CA GLY A 232 9.46 2.06 -10.16
C GLY A 232 10.92 1.81 -9.81
N ALA A 233 11.43 0.60 -10.07
CA ALA A 233 12.82 0.24 -9.84
C ALA A 233 13.77 1.04 -10.75
N ILE A 234 13.43 1.12 -12.05
CA ILE A 234 14.23 1.87 -13.03
C ILE A 234 14.21 3.37 -12.73
N ALA A 235 13.05 3.94 -12.41
CA ALA A 235 12.93 5.35 -12.04
C ALA A 235 13.80 5.69 -10.82
N GLY A 236 13.80 4.82 -9.80
CA GLY A 236 14.64 4.99 -8.61
C GLY A 236 16.14 4.89 -8.91
N GLU A 237 16.57 3.98 -9.78
CA GLU A 237 17.98 3.90 -10.19
C GLU A 237 18.40 5.09 -11.06
N PHE A 238 17.52 5.55 -11.95
CA PHE A 238 17.75 6.73 -12.77
C PHE A 238 17.86 8.02 -11.93
N GLU A 239 17.08 8.14 -10.87
CA GLU A 239 17.21 9.25 -9.91
C GLU A 239 18.56 9.23 -9.18
N LYS A 240 18.93 8.08 -8.62
CA LYS A 240 20.22 7.90 -7.94
C LYS A 240 21.42 8.09 -8.87
N SER A 241 21.24 7.86 -10.17
CA SER A 241 22.29 7.94 -11.19
C SER A 241 22.91 9.33 -11.38
N ARG A 242 22.29 10.37 -10.82
CA ARG A 242 22.69 11.78 -10.98
C ARG A 242 23.51 12.34 -9.81
N GLY A 243 23.57 11.60 -8.69
CA GLY A 243 24.18 12.06 -7.44
C GLY A 243 25.70 11.86 -7.38
N LYS A 244 26.24 11.67 -6.16
CA LYS A 244 27.69 11.50 -5.91
C LYS A 244 28.36 10.41 -6.76
N ASN A 245 27.62 9.35 -7.09
CA ASN A 245 28.09 8.24 -7.92
C ASN A 245 27.38 8.28 -9.27
N ILE A 246 27.79 9.22 -10.12
CA ILE A 246 27.18 9.40 -11.45
C ILE A 246 27.36 8.14 -12.28
N GLN A 247 26.25 7.57 -12.77
CA GLN A 247 26.32 6.41 -13.67
C GLN A 247 26.73 6.84 -15.09
N PRO A 248 27.31 5.94 -15.90
CA PRO A 248 27.66 6.23 -17.29
C PRO A 248 26.46 6.76 -18.08
N ARG A 249 26.69 7.75 -18.97
CA ARG A 249 25.65 8.37 -19.80
C ARG A 249 24.86 7.33 -20.59
N ALA A 250 25.53 6.32 -21.14
CA ALA A 250 24.88 5.25 -21.90
C ALA A 250 23.79 4.53 -21.08
N LEU A 251 24.09 4.18 -19.83
CA LEU A 251 23.14 3.53 -18.94
C LEU A 251 21.96 4.45 -18.58
N ARG A 252 22.24 5.73 -18.34
CA ARG A 252 21.21 6.72 -18.03
C ARG A 252 20.26 6.97 -19.20
N LEU A 253 20.78 7.02 -20.43
CA LEU A 253 19.96 7.07 -21.64
C LEU A 253 19.12 5.80 -21.80
N GLU A 254 19.65 4.64 -21.42
CA GLU A 254 18.87 3.39 -21.45
C GLU A 254 17.73 3.40 -20.43
N TRP A 255 17.95 3.93 -19.22
CA TRP A 255 16.87 4.16 -18.26
C TRP A 255 15.76 5.04 -18.84
N VAL A 256 16.14 6.15 -19.48
CA VAL A 256 15.17 7.03 -20.16
C VAL A 256 14.37 6.29 -21.23
N LYS A 257 15.03 5.49 -22.08
CA LYS A 257 14.35 4.68 -23.12
C LYS A 257 13.38 3.65 -22.53
N LEU A 258 13.77 2.96 -21.46
CA LEU A 258 12.92 1.97 -20.79
C LEU A 258 11.70 2.64 -20.15
N LEU A 259 11.88 3.78 -19.48
CA LEU A 259 10.77 4.56 -18.93
C LEU A 259 9.83 5.08 -20.04
N GLY A 260 10.37 5.60 -21.15
CA GLY A 260 9.58 6.04 -22.31
C GLY A 260 8.76 4.91 -22.95
N ARG A 261 9.28 3.67 -22.91
CA ARG A 261 8.59 2.47 -23.41
C ARG A 261 7.37 2.09 -22.56
N PHE A 262 7.48 2.17 -21.23
CA PHE A 262 6.42 1.67 -20.34
C PHE A 262 5.17 2.55 -20.28
N ARG A 263 5.29 3.85 -20.54
CA ARG A 263 4.16 4.80 -20.66
C ARG A 263 3.16 4.77 -19.49
N ASN A 264 3.64 4.44 -18.29
CA ASN A 264 2.83 4.49 -17.07
C ASN A 264 3.10 5.76 -16.27
N SER A 265 2.27 6.03 -15.26
CA SER A 265 2.35 7.26 -14.45
C SER A 265 3.70 7.44 -13.75
N VAL A 266 4.32 6.36 -13.27
CA VAL A 266 5.63 6.39 -12.61
C VAL A 266 6.72 6.78 -13.61
N SER A 267 6.71 6.18 -14.80
CA SER A 267 7.66 6.51 -15.86
C SER A 267 7.52 7.95 -16.34
N VAL A 268 6.30 8.40 -16.62
CA VAL A 268 6.03 9.79 -17.02
C VAL A 268 6.52 10.75 -15.96
N ARG A 269 6.18 10.54 -14.69
CA ARG A 269 6.66 11.38 -13.59
C ARG A 269 8.19 11.45 -13.53
N SER A 270 8.88 10.33 -13.67
CA SER A 270 10.33 10.28 -13.65
C SER A 270 10.95 11.09 -14.80
N LEU A 271 10.41 10.96 -16.01
CA LEU A 271 10.85 11.72 -17.18
C LEU A 271 10.56 13.23 -17.05
N VAL A 272 9.39 13.59 -16.50
CA VAL A 272 9.01 14.99 -16.25
C VAL A 272 10.01 15.66 -15.30
N LEU A 273 10.38 14.98 -14.21
CA LEU A 273 11.39 15.47 -13.28
C LEU A 273 12.78 15.55 -13.94
N ALA A 274 13.10 14.60 -14.82
CA ALA A 274 14.34 14.64 -15.59
C ALA A 274 14.44 15.91 -16.46
N GLY A 275 13.35 16.32 -17.11
CA GLY A 275 13.32 17.56 -17.92
C GLY A 275 13.72 18.82 -17.16
N ILE A 276 13.51 18.85 -15.84
CA ILE A 276 13.86 19.97 -14.97
C ILE A 276 15.27 19.79 -14.38
N ASP A 277 15.49 18.67 -13.69
CA ASP A 277 16.58 18.50 -12.73
C ASP A 277 17.78 17.72 -13.27
N GLU A 278 17.69 17.16 -14.49
CA GLU A 278 18.79 16.40 -15.07
C GLU A 278 19.96 17.33 -15.48
N PRO A 279 21.15 17.21 -14.84
CA PRO A 279 22.31 18.02 -15.19
C PRO A 279 22.84 17.76 -16.61
N ASP A 280 22.82 16.51 -17.08
CA ASP A 280 23.35 16.17 -18.42
C ASP A 280 22.35 16.58 -19.50
N ALA A 281 22.77 17.47 -20.40
CA ALA A 281 21.90 17.98 -21.46
C ALA A 281 21.37 16.87 -22.37
N VAL A 282 22.21 15.90 -22.75
CA VAL A 282 21.82 14.84 -23.69
C VAL A 282 20.75 13.94 -23.06
N VAL A 283 20.89 13.61 -21.78
CA VAL A 283 19.93 12.75 -21.08
C VAL A 283 18.61 13.49 -20.83
N ARG A 284 18.68 14.78 -20.49
CA ARG A 284 17.51 15.63 -20.30
C ARG A 284 16.70 15.76 -21.58
N GLU A 285 17.36 16.04 -22.71
CA GLU A 285 16.72 16.17 -24.01
C GLU A 285 16.12 14.85 -24.48
N ALA A 286 16.79 13.72 -24.22
CA ALA A 286 16.22 12.40 -24.48
C ALA A 286 14.93 12.16 -23.67
N ALA A 287 14.89 12.58 -22.40
CA ALA A 287 13.69 12.47 -21.57
C ALA A 287 12.52 13.32 -22.09
N LEU A 288 12.81 14.58 -22.48
CA LEU A 288 11.83 15.47 -23.09
C LEU A 288 11.33 14.95 -24.45
N ALA A 289 12.21 14.33 -25.24
CA ALA A 289 11.85 13.70 -26.51
C ALA A 289 10.91 12.49 -26.31
N GLU A 290 11.11 11.69 -25.26
CA GLU A 290 10.16 10.61 -24.92
C GLU A 290 8.82 11.18 -24.44
N LEU A 291 8.82 12.23 -23.62
CA LEU A 291 7.60 12.91 -23.18
C LEU A 291 6.78 13.49 -24.34
N LYS A 292 7.46 13.96 -25.41
CA LYS A 292 6.79 14.45 -26.62
C LYS A 292 5.98 13.38 -27.31
N LYS A 293 6.40 12.12 -27.22
CA LYS A 293 5.66 10.97 -27.74
C LYS A 293 4.50 10.59 -26.82
N TYR A 294 4.68 10.66 -25.51
CA TYR A 294 3.67 10.31 -24.52
C TYR A 294 3.93 10.98 -23.15
N GLY A 295 2.92 11.65 -22.58
CA GLY A 295 3.02 12.31 -21.27
C GLY A 295 3.38 13.81 -21.32
N TRP A 296 3.30 14.44 -22.49
CA TRP A 296 3.52 15.88 -22.67
C TRP A 296 2.54 16.74 -21.87
N ASP A 297 1.30 16.29 -21.70
CA ASP A 297 0.26 16.90 -20.87
C ASP A 297 0.68 16.98 -19.40
N SER A 298 1.23 15.89 -18.86
CA SER A 298 1.77 15.83 -17.50
C SER A 298 2.99 16.75 -17.33
N ALA A 299 3.83 16.86 -18.37
CA ALA A 299 4.96 17.78 -18.39
C ALA A 299 4.49 19.24 -18.34
N ILE A 300 3.54 19.62 -19.19
CA ILE A 300 2.94 20.97 -19.21
C ILE A 300 2.30 21.30 -17.87
N ALA A 301 1.49 20.40 -17.32
CA ALA A 301 0.82 20.58 -16.03
C ALA A 301 1.82 20.81 -14.88
N THR A 302 3.04 20.28 -15.01
CA THR A 302 4.12 20.48 -14.03
C THR A 302 4.90 21.77 -14.31
N TYR A 303 5.23 22.06 -15.57
CA TYR A 303 6.14 23.15 -15.94
C TYR A 303 5.46 24.52 -15.95
N VAL A 304 4.18 24.62 -16.36
CA VAL A 304 3.47 25.90 -16.42
C VAL A 304 3.36 26.58 -15.05
N PRO A 305 2.99 25.90 -13.95
CA PRO A 305 2.99 26.50 -12.62
C PRO A 305 4.35 27.01 -12.16
N MET A 306 5.46 26.47 -12.68
CA MET A 306 6.81 26.93 -12.37
C MET A 306 7.15 28.29 -12.98
N LEU A 307 6.37 28.76 -13.96
CA LEU A 307 6.53 30.09 -14.57
C LEU A 307 6.00 31.22 -13.69
N ALA A 308 5.29 30.91 -12.60
CA ALA A 308 4.74 31.92 -11.72
C ALA A 308 5.84 32.81 -11.08
N PRO A 309 5.58 34.12 -10.86
CA PRO A 309 6.58 35.07 -10.35
C PRO A 309 7.19 34.69 -8.99
N LYS A 310 6.46 33.92 -8.18
CA LYS A 310 6.91 33.44 -6.86
C LYS A 310 8.06 32.44 -6.93
N ASN A 311 8.29 31.81 -8.09
CA ASN A 311 9.33 30.81 -8.24
C ASN A 311 10.70 31.44 -8.48
N SER A 312 11.76 30.67 -8.23
CA SER A 312 13.13 31.11 -8.52
C SER A 312 13.35 31.30 -10.02
N SER A 313 14.25 32.22 -10.39
CA SER A 313 14.61 32.43 -11.80
C SER A 313 15.14 31.16 -12.47
N ASP A 314 15.81 30.30 -11.70
CA ASP A 314 16.34 29.04 -12.20
C ASP A 314 15.22 28.04 -12.53
N ASN A 315 14.19 27.95 -11.68
CA ASN A 315 13.03 27.11 -11.93
C ASN A 315 12.25 27.57 -13.17
N VAL A 316 12.04 28.88 -13.31
CA VAL A 316 11.40 29.47 -14.50
C VAL A 316 12.19 29.08 -15.76
N ARG A 317 13.51 29.26 -15.75
CA ARG A 317 14.37 28.93 -16.90
C ARG A 317 14.34 27.44 -17.24
N ARG A 318 14.45 26.54 -16.25
CA ARG A 318 14.38 25.09 -16.45
C ARG A 318 13.03 24.68 -17.06
N ALA A 319 11.94 25.24 -16.55
CA ALA A 319 10.59 24.98 -17.04
C ALA A 319 10.38 25.47 -18.47
N LEU A 320 10.80 26.71 -18.79
CA LEU A 320 10.71 27.24 -20.16
C LEU A 320 11.50 26.41 -21.15
N ARG A 321 12.74 26.03 -20.82
CA ARG A 321 13.56 25.12 -21.62
C ARG A 321 12.81 23.82 -21.91
N GLY A 322 12.20 23.19 -20.90
CA GLY A 322 11.40 21.97 -21.08
C GLY A 322 10.18 22.19 -21.97
N LEU A 323 9.48 23.31 -21.78
CA LEU A 323 8.27 23.67 -22.54
C LEU A 323 8.55 23.88 -24.04
N THR A 324 9.77 24.22 -24.46
CA THR A 324 10.14 24.31 -25.90
C THR A 324 9.86 23.01 -26.68
N TYR A 325 9.78 21.86 -26.01
CA TYR A 325 9.42 20.58 -26.65
C TYR A 325 7.91 20.44 -26.91
N PHE A 326 7.09 21.26 -26.26
CA PHE A 326 5.63 21.22 -26.27
C PHE A 326 5.04 22.62 -26.51
N PRO A 327 5.30 23.26 -27.67
CA PRO A 327 4.78 24.59 -27.95
C PRO A 327 3.26 24.55 -28.11
N GLN A 328 2.53 25.03 -27.09
CA GLN A 328 1.07 25.08 -27.12
C GLN A 328 0.59 26.52 -27.40
N SER A 329 -0.14 26.71 -28.50
CA SER A 329 -0.67 28.03 -28.88
C SER A 329 -1.55 28.66 -27.79
N HIS A 330 -2.39 27.87 -27.11
CA HIS A 330 -3.25 28.37 -26.03
C HIS A 330 -2.48 28.88 -24.79
N LEU A 331 -1.18 28.56 -24.66
CA LEU A 331 -0.31 29.05 -23.59
C LEU A 331 0.47 30.31 -23.98
N ALA A 332 0.24 30.88 -25.16
CA ALA A 332 0.96 32.05 -25.66
C ALA A 332 1.01 33.19 -24.63
N MET A 333 -0.13 33.57 -24.03
CA MET A 333 -0.18 34.63 -23.02
C MET A 333 0.66 34.31 -21.76
N THR A 334 0.72 33.04 -21.37
CA THR A 334 1.58 32.58 -20.28
C THR A 334 3.06 32.76 -20.63
N TYR A 335 3.45 32.43 -21.86
CA TYR A 335 4.82 32.62 -22.34
C TYR A 335 5.19 34.11 -22.46
N VAL A 336 4.27 34.96 -22.91
CA VAL A 336 4.46 36.42 -22.93
C VAL A 336 4.74 36.94 -21.52
N ASN A 337 3.96 36.51 -20.53
CA ASN A 337 4.18 36.89 -19.13
C ASN A 337 5.54 36.41 -18.59
N ALA A 338 6.07 35.30 -19.12
CA ALA A 338 7.36 34.76 -18.74
C ALA A 338 8.56 35.35 -19.52
N LEU A 339 8.36 36.20 -20.55
CA LEU A 339 9.46 36.82 -21.32
C LEU A 339 10.45 37.59 -20.44
N ILE A 340 9.91 38.38 -19.50
CA ILE A 340 10.69 39.14 -18.53
C ILE A 340 10.12 38.83 -17.15
N THR A 341 10.93 38.22 -16.29
CA THR A 341 10.58 37.96 -14.89
C THR A 341 11.40 38.82 -13.96
N THR A 342 10.83 39.18 -12.80
CA THR A 342 11.52 39.98 -11.78
C THR A 342 11.66 39.12 -10.53
N HIS A 343 12.90 38.95 -10.05
CA HIS A 343 13.19 38.14 -8.87
C HIS A 343 14.03 38.93 -7.86
N MET A 344 13.80 38.71 -6.57
CA MET A 344 14.61 39.33 -5.52
C MET A 344 15.91 38.56 -5.37
N GLN A 345 17.04 39.22 -5.62
CA GLN A 345 18.37 38.67 -5.36
C GLN A 345 18.98 39.39 -4.17
N VAL A 346 19.37 38.62 -3.15
CA VAL A 346 20.19 39.12 -2.05
C VAL A 346 21.61 39.28 -2.59
N VAL A 347 22.06 40.51 -2.75
CA VAL A 347 23.43 40.80 -3.15
C VAL A 347 24.25 40.91 -1.85
N PRO A 348 25.25 40.04 -1.61
CA PRO A 348 26.12 40.19 -0.47
C PRO A 348 26.82 41.55 -0.58
N GLN A 349 26.52 42.47 0.34
CA GLN A 349 27.39 43.62 0.51
C GLN A 349 28.70 43.11 1.07
N GLY A 350 29.83 43.54 0.47
CA GLY A 350 31.17 43.21 0.93
C GLY A 350 31.35 43.53 2.43
N PRO A 351 32.44 43.05 3.06
CA PRO A 351 32.65 43.21 4.50
C PRO A 351 32.57 44.69 4.89
N GLY A 352 31.46 45.07 5.53
CA GLY A 352 31.18 46.41 6.00
C GLY A 352 31.17 46.40 7.52
N ILE A 353 32.04 47.20 8.13
CA ILE A 353 31.99 47.48 9.57
C ILE A 353 30.99 48.62 9.75
N SER A 354 29.90 48.37 10.46
CA SER A 354 28.94 49.40 10.88
C SER A 354 29.25 49.81 12.31
N THR A 355 29.57 51.09 12.53
CA THR A 355 29.72 51.68 13.87
C THR A 355 28.40 52.32 14.28
N GLY A 356 27.72 51.72 15.25
CA GLY A 356 26.47 52.23 15.81
C GLY A 356 26.66 52.73 17.25
N PHE A 357 26.11 53.88 17.56
CA PHE A 357 26.03 54.39 18.93
C PHE A 357 24.70 53.95 19.54
N SER A 358 24.77 53.23 20.66
CA SER A 358 23.58 52.93 21.47
C SER A 358 23.29 54.09 22.43
N ASP A 359 22.02 54.29 22.76
CA ASP A 359 21.52 55.38 23.64
C ASP A 359 22.07 55.33 25.09
N THR A 360 22.84 54.28 25.41
CA THR A 360 23.54 54.06 26.68
C THR A 360 25.04 54.36 26.62
N GLY A 361 25.53 55.04 25.57
CA GLY A 361 26.92 55.48 25.47
C GLY A 361 27.95 54.37 25.21
N SER A 362 27.50 53.15 24.90
CA SER A 362 28.37 52.05 24.48
C SER A 362 28.55 52.08 22.96
N SER A 363 29.81 52.18 22.52
CA SER A 363 30.23 52.05 21.12
C SER A 363 30.46 50.57 20.82
N GLY A 364 29.54 49.97 20.07
CA GLY A 364 29.60 48.56 19.69
C GLY A 364 29.92 48.40 18.21
N PHE A 365 30.94 47.61 17.88
CA PHE A 365 31.18 47.17 16.51
C PHE A 365 30.22 46.01 16.19
N THR A 366 29.30 46.21 15.24
CA THR A 366 28.46 45.12 14.73
C THR A 366 28.97 44.70 13.37
N THR A 367 29.65 43.54 13.31
CA THR A 367 30.08 42.93 12.05
C THR A 367 28.90 42.15 11.46
N GLY A 368 28.13 42.81 10.61
CA GLY A 368 27.01 42.19 9.88
C GLY A 368 26.52 43.13 8.79
N SER A 369 26.69 42.75 7.53
CA SER A 369 26.09 43.48 6.42
C SER A 369 24.63 43.08 6.27
N ASP A 370 23.72 44.04 6.45
CA ASP A 370 22.30 43.82 6.17
C ASP A 370 22.10 43.62 4.66
N ASN A 371 21.92 42.36 4.31
CA ASN A 371 21.70 41.86 2.98
C ASN A 371 20.32 42.32 2.45
N LYS A 372 20.26 43.47 1.77
CA LYS A 372 19.00 43.99 1.19
C LYS A 372 18.63 43.26 -0.12
N PRO A 373 17.41 42.72 -0.24
CA PRO A 373 16.93 42.13 -1.50
C PRO A 373 16.79 43.20 -2.58
N LYS A 374 17.39 42.98 -3.76
CA LYS A 374 17.24 43.86 -4.93
C LYS A 374 16.40 43.16 -6.01
N PRO A 375 15.41 43.84 -6.63
CA PRO A 375 14.69 43.28 -7.76
C PRO A 375 15.60 43.22 -8.99
N VAL A 376 15.86 42.02 -9.49
CA VAL A 376 16.62 41.77 -10.71
C VAL A 376 15.67 41.30 -11.80
N ARG A 377 15.59 42.06 -12.89
CA ARG A 377 14.87 41.67 -14.09
C ARG A 377 15.71 40.68 -14.91
N ARG A 378 15.11 39.57 -15.33
CA ARG A 378 15.73 38.54 -16.16
C ARG A 378 14.94 38.37 -17.45
N LYS A 379 15.65 38.39 -18.58
CA LYS A 379 15.11 38.09 -19.91
C LYS A 379 15.21 36.58 -20.14
N ASN A 380 14.11 35.93 -20.47
CA ASN A 380 14.06 34.49 -20.69
C ASN A 380 14.02 34.19 -22.19
N THR A 381 15.15 33.74 -22.76
CA THR A 381 15.27 33.44 -24.20
C THR A 381 14.34 32.31 -24.65
N ASP A 382 14.14 31.30 -23.80
CA ASP A 382 13.30 30.15 -24.12
C ASP A 382 11.81 30.53 -24.23
N ALA A 383 11.36 31.55 -23.50
CA ALA A 383 10.01 32.11 -23.67
C ALA A 383 9.86 32.78 -25.04
N LEU A 384 10.88 33.52 -25.50
CA LEU A 384 10.88 34.11 -26.83
C LEU A 384 10.89 33.03 -27.92
N THR A 385 11.71 31.99 -27.75
CA THR A 385 11.73 30.82 -28.64
C THR A 385 10.35 30.18 -28.75
N LEU A 386 9.65 29.98 -27.63
CA LEU A 386 8.29 29.45 -27.62
C LEU A 386 7.30 30.31 -28.41
N LEU A 387 7.35 31.63 -28.23
CA LEU A 387 6.50 32.55 -28.98
C LEU A 387 6.77 32.49 -30.48
N LYS A 388 8.05 32.45 -30.89
CA LYS A 388 8.45 32.29 -32.30
C LYS A 388 8.08 30.93 -32.89
N MET A 389 8.03 29.87 -32.07
CA MET A 389 7.54 28.56 -32.52
C MET A 389 6.03 28.57 -32.76
N ILE A 390 5.27 29.39 -32.01
CA ILE A 390 3.82 29.53 -32.18
C ILE A 390 3.49 30.49 -33.33
N GLU A 391 4.25 31.57 -33.47
CA GLU A 391 4.08 32.64 -34.46
C GLU A 391 5.42 32.88 -35.19
N PRO A 392 5.74 32.09 -36.22
CA PRO A 392 7.03 32.18 -36.90
C PRO A 392 7.23 33.48 -37.69
N ASP A 393 6.13 34.11 -38.12
CA ASP A 393 6.15 35.30 -38.99
C ASP A 393 6.27 36.62 -38.21
N VAL A 394 6.30 36.57 -36.87
CA VAL A 394 6.22 37.74 -36.00
C VAL A 394 7.32 37.69 -34.95
N ASP A 395 8.02 38.82 -34.75
CA ASP A 395 9.04 38.95 -33.71
C ASP A 395 9.03 40.34 -33.07
N TYR A 396 8.52 40.42 -31.85
CA TYR A 396 8.60 41.64 -31.03
C TYR A 396 9.73 41.59 -29.99
N GLY A 397 10.64 40.61 -30.10
CA GLY A 397 11.70 40.38 -29.14
C GLY A 397 11.14 40.24 -27.72
N PHE A 398 11.72 40.99 -26.77
CA PHE A 398 11.29 40.98 -25.37
C PHE A 398 10.20 42.02 -25.04
N ASN A 399 9.55 42.63 -26.03
CA ASN A 399 8.46 43.58 -25.80
C ASN A 399 7.17 42.85 -25.44
N GLN A 400 6.92 42.68 -24.13
CA GLN A 400 5.72 42.01 -23.62
C GLN A 400 4.41 42.68 -24.08
N GLN A 401 4.39 44.01 -24.19
CA GLN A 401 3.18 44.74 -24.54
C GLN A 401 2.78 44.49 -26.01
N ALA A 402 3.74 44.59 -26.93
CA ALA A 402 3.50 44.31 -28.35
C ALA A 402 3.03 42.86 -28.58
N TRP A 403 3.63 41.89 -27.89
CA TRP A 403 3.16 40.50 -27.93
C TRP A 403 1.72 40.34 -27.40
N ARG A 404 1.36 41.03 -26.30
CA ARG A 404 -0.01 40.97 -25.74
C ARG A 404 -1.02 41.55 -26.72
N GLU A 405 -0.73 42.70 -27.30
CA GLU A 405 -1.59 43.37 -28.27
C GLU A 405 -1.82 42.47 -29.50
N TYR A 406 -0.76 41.85 -30.02
CA TYR A 406 -0.85 40.90 -31.12
C TYR A 406 -1.76 39.71 -30.81
N PHE A 407 -1.54 39.01 -29.69
CA PHE A 407 -2.36 37.85 -29.34
C PHE A 407 -3.80 38.24 -28.95
N ALA A 408 -4.01 39.41 -28.34
CA ALA A 408 -5.35 39.92 -28.05
C ALA A 408 -6.12 40.26 -29.34
N ALA A 409 -5.47 40.91 -30.31
CA ALA A 409 -6.05 41.18 -31.63
C ALA A 409 -6.41 39.87 -32.36
N LYS A 410 -5.53 38.86 -32.30
CA LYS A 410 -5.77 37.56 -32.93
C LYS A 410 -6.95 36.81 -32.32
N LEU A 411 -7.12 36.85 -30.99
CA LEU A 411 -8.26 36.24 -30.30
C LEU A 411 -9.58 36.96 -30.62
N THR A 412 -9.55 38.28 -30.77
CA THR A 412 -10.75 39.10 -31.07
C THR A 412 -11.12 39.10 -32.57
N ALA A 413 -10.16 38.83 -33.46
CA ALA A 413 -10.39 38.71 -34.91
C ALA A 413 -11.13 37.42 -35.31
N TYR A 414 -11.17 36.40 -34.46
CA TYR A 414 -11.94 35.18 -34.73
C TYR A 414 -13.45 35.45 -34.65
N ARG A 415 -14.05 35.73 -35.80
CA ARG A 415 -15.51 35.81 -36.00
C ARG A 415 -16.03 34.47 -36.50
N GLY A 416 -15.99 33.43 -35.66
CA GLY A 416 -16.71 32.19 -35.94
C GLY A 416 -18.21 32.49 -36.00
N ASN A 417 -18.87 32.12 -37.10
CA ASN A 417 -20.31 32.28 -37.27
C ASN A 417 -21.04 31.47 -36.19
N LEU A 418 -21.53 32.14 -35.14
CA LEU A 418 -22.31 31.55 -34.04
C LEU A 418 -23.73 31.14 -34.48
N ARG A 419 -24.01 31.15 -35.78
CA ARG A 419 -25.27 30.69 -36.35
C ARG A 419 -25.36 29.17 -36.21
N ARG A 420 -25.93 28.72 -35.08
CA ARG A 420 -26.71 27.49 -35.03
C ARG A 420 -27.95 27.75 -35.90
N ASP A 421 -27.93 27.30 -37.14
CA ASP A 421 -29.19 27.19 -37.88
C ASP A 421 -30.07 26.11 -37.21
N PRO A 422 -31.39 26.33 -37.13
CA PRO A 422 -32.36 25.51 -36.40
C PRO A 422 -32.67 24.15 -37.03
#